data_AF-A0A0P1IBV4-F1
#
_entry.id   AF-A0A0P1IBV4-F1
#
_cell.length_a   1.000
_cell.length_b   1.000
_cell.length_c   1.000
_cell.angle_alpha   90.00
_cell.angle_beta   90.00
_cell.angle_gamma   90.00
#
_symmetry.space_group_name_H-M   'P 1'
#
loop_
_entity.id
_entity.type
_entity.pdbx_description
1 polymer ?
#
loop_
_entity_poly.entity_id
_entity_poly.type
_entity_poly.pdbx_seq_one_letter_code
_entity_poly.pdbx_strand_id
1 'polypeptide(L)'
;MKIVKLLSTVILSVGVAGSALAANETMLMKCGASSGKAYFFNGEGWINDTIKDGQIILIGNAGGVEGEYDIRFTDAFGAKGYVSDGAAVFLAGSDRGKFSFIAAHSNYTAQYTFDVTRNEVLWTSHKTGTIVQKVGLYYAECEG
;
A
#
# COMPACT_ATOMS: atom_id res chain seq x y z
N MET A 1 -60.85 -25.54 -4.38
CA MET A 1 -60.00 -24.34 -4.14
C MET A 1 -58.84 -24.38 -5.15
N LYS A 2 -58.39 -23.20 -5.59
CA LYS A 2 -57.87 -22.88 -6.94
C LYS A 2 -56.49 -23.47 -7.32
N ILE A 3 -56.40 -23.88 -8.59
CA ILE A 3 -55.21 -24.05 -9.44
C ILE A 3 -54.65 -22.67 -9.80
N VAL A 4 -53.33 -22.41 -9.73
CA VAL A 4 -52.55 -21.53 -10.65
C VAL A 4 -51.05 -21.90 -10.54
N LYS A 5 -50.54 -22.71 -11.47
CA LYS A 5 -49.58 -22.38 -12.55
C LYS A 5 -48.21 -21.81 -12.10
N LEU A 6 -47.21 -22.70 -12.13
CA LEU A 6 -45.79 -22.40 -12.32
C LEU A 6 -45.60 -21.49 -13.55
N LEU A 7 -44.87 -20.39 -13.41
CA LEU A 7 -44.19 -19.73 -14.52
C LEU A 7 -42.69 -19.62 -14.20
N SER A 8 -41.93 -20.52 -14.80
CA SER A 8 -40.48 -20.45 -14.89
C SER A 8 -40.08 -19.25 -15.75
N THR A 9 -39.43 -18.26 -15.15
CA THR A 9 -38.73 -17.21 -15.90
C THR A 9 -37.27 -17.64 -16.04
N VAL A 10 -36.91 -18.12 -17.22
CA VAL A 10 -35.52 -18.37 -17.60
C VAL A 10 -34.92 -17.02 -17.99
N ILE A 11 -34.08 -16.45 -17.12
CA ILE A 11 -33.29 -15.27 -17.46
C ILE A 11 -32.04 -15.76 -18.19
N LEU A 12 -31.95 -15.42 -19.48
CA LEU A 12 -30.76 -15.65 -20.31
C LEU A 12 -29.64 -14.70 -19.82
N SER A 13 -28.70 -15.23 -19.04
CA SER A 13 -27.47 -14.51 -18.70
C SER A 13 -26.53 -14.53 -19.91
N VAL A 14 -26.42 -13.41 -20.61
CA VAL A 14 -25.36 -13.18 -21.61
C VAL A 14 -24.04 -13.09 -20.86
N GLY A 15 -23.32 -14.21 -20.85
CA GLY A 15 -21.95 -14.28 -20.35
C GLY A 15 -21.02 -13.56 -21.32
N VAL A 16 -20.76 -12.27 -21.08
CA VAL A 16 -19.57 -11.63 -21.62
C VAL A 16 -18.41 -12.19 -20.80
N ALA A 17 -17.84 -13.30 -21.28
CA ALA A 17 -16.54 -13.78 -20.83
C ALA A 17 -15.47 -12.79 -21.32
N GLY A 18 -15.43 -11.62 -20.70
CA GLY A 18 -14.25 -10.77 -20.76
C GLY A 18 -13.14 -11.52 -20.05
N SER A 19 -12.17 -12.02 -20.81
CA SER A 19 -10.90 -12.48 -20.28
C SER A 19 -10.23 -11.29 -19.61
N ALA A 20 -10.52 -11.07 -18.33
CA ALA A 20 -9.64 -10.27 -17.50
C ALA A 20 -8.30 -10.99 -17.50
N LEU A 21 -7.34 -10.48 -18.28
CA LEU A 21 -5.94 -10.80 -18.08
C LEU A 21 -5.65 -10.36 -16.65
N ALA A 22 -5.65 -11.31 -15.72
CA ALA A 22 -5.17 -11.05 -14.38
C ALA A 22 -3.68 -10.72 -14.54
N ALA A 23 -3.32 -9.44 -14.58
CA ALA A 23 -1.93 -9.09 -14.39
C ALA A 23 -1.57 -9.56 -12.99
N ASN A 24 -0.61 -10.48 -12.89
CA ASN A 24 -0.17 -10.94 -11.58
C ASN A 24 0.55 -9.77 -10.89
N GLU A 25 0.11 -9.46 -9.67
CA GLU A 25 0.84 -8.53 -8.81
C GLU A 25 2.30 -8.98 -8.73
N THR A 26 3.22 -8.05 -8.93
CA THR A 26 4.65 -8.32 -8.95
C THR A 26 5.29 -7.64 -7.76
N MET A 27 5.91 -8.42 -6.88
CA MET A 27 6.75 -7.86 -5.82
C MET A 27 8.01 -7.27 -6.45
N LEU A 28 8.19 -5.96 -6.34
CA LEU A 28 9.34 -5.24 -6.91
C LEU A 28 10.47 -5.09 -5.90
N MET A 29 10.13 -4.93 -4.61
CA MET A 29 11.10 -4.84 -3.53
C MET A 29 10.45 -5.24 -2.21
N LYS A 30 11.23 -5.85 -1.33
CA LYS A 30 10.82 -6.19 0.03
C LYS A 30 11.86 -5.71 1.02
N CYS A 31 11.43 -4.94 1.99
CA CYS A 31 12.26 -4.40 3.05
C CYS A 31 11.79 -4.89 4.41
N GLY A 32 12.73 -5.03 5.34
CA GLY A 32 12.50 -5.59 6.66
C GLY A 32 11.94 -4.57 7.64
N ALA A 33 12.27 -4.77 8.92
CA ALA A 33 11.90 -3.88 10.00
C ALA A 33 12.43 -2.47 9.75
N SER A 34 11.61 -1.47 10.08
CA SER A 34 11.96 -0.06 9.85
C SER A 34 12.15 0.68 11.17
N SER A 35 13.18 1.52 11.24
CA SER A 35 13.47 2.34 12.41
C SER A 35 13.65 3.80 12.03
N GLY A 36 13.34 4.72 12.95
CA GLY A 36 13.39 6.13 12.67
C GLY A 36 13.03 7.02 13.85
N LYS A 37 12.70 8.26 13.53
CA LYS A 37 12.23 9.27 14.47
C LYS A 37 10.89 9.80 14.01
N ALA A 38 9.99 10.00 14.97
CA ALA A 38 8.72 10.66 14.71
C ALA A 38 8.43 11.72 15.77
N TYR A 39 7.84 12.83 15.33
CA TYR A 39 7.27 13.86 16.17
C TYR A 39 5.79 13.58 16.37
N PHE A 40 5.37 13.39 17.61
CA PHE A 40 3.97 13.17 17.97
C PHE A 40 3.33 14.46 18.48
N PHE A 41 2.16 14.82 17.92
CA PHE A 41 1.48 16.08 18.23
C PHE A 41 0.71 16.07 19.55
N ASN A 42 0.62 14.92 20.22
CA ASN A 42 -0.05 14.76 21.51
C ASN A 42 0.77 15.25 22.73
N GLY A 43 1.92 15.90 22.49
CA GLY A 43 2.81 16.42 23.53
C GLY A 43 4.06 15.58 23.79
N GLU A 44 4.21 14.40 23.17
CA GLU A 44 5.41 13.56 23.34
C GLU A 44 6.64 14.10 22.57
N GLY A 45 6.44 14.87 21.50
CA GLY A 45 7.53 15.43 20.72
C GLY A 45 8.30 14.36 19.93
N TRP A 46 9.62 14.56 19.76
CA TRP A 46 10.47 13.65 18.99
C TRP A 46 10.85 12.41 19.79
N ILE A 47 10.38 11.24 19.36
CA ILE A 47 10.73 9.94 19.96
C ILE A 47 11.28 8.97 18.92
N ASN A 48 11.95 7.91 19.39
CA ASN A 48 12.26 6.76 18.55
C ASN A 48 10.96 6.04 18.19
N ASP A 49 10.80 5.74 16.91
CA ASP A 49 9.62 5.06 16.39
C ASP A 49 10.06 3.97 15.42
N THR A 50 9.47 2.78 15.53
CA THR A 50 9.97 1.58 14.87
C THR A 50 8.82 0.65 14.51
N ILE A 51 8.82 0.16 13.28
CA ILE A 51 8.01 -0.98 12.87
C ILE A 51 8.84 -2.24 13.15
N LYS A 52 8.73 -2.72 14.38
CA LYS A 52 9.47 -3.91 14.84
C LYS A 52 8.87 -5.17 14.19
N ASP A 53 9.74 -6.06 13.70
CA ASP A 53 9.38 -7.32 13.04
C ASP A 53 8.47 -7.16 11.80
N GLY A 54 8.36 -5.93 11.29
CA GLY A 54 7.53 -5.62 10.15
C GLY A 54 8.25 -5.75 8.82
N GLN A 55 7.50 -5.52 7.75
CA GLN A 55 8.01 -5.49 6.38
C GLN A 55 7.40 -4.32 5.62
N ILE A 56 8.13 -3.81 4.63
CA ILE A 56 7.64 -2.83 3.65
C ILE A 56 7.83 -3.45 2.27
N ILE A 57 6.76 -3.58 1.49
CA ILE A 57 6.78 -4.29 0.22
C ILE A 57 6.25 -3.35 -0.86
N LEU A 58 7.07 -3.10 -1.88
CA LEU A 58 6.64 -2.42 -3.09
C LEU A 58 6.05 -3.44 -4.06
N ILE A 59 4.80 -3.22 -4.44
CA ILE A 59 4.06 -4.04 -5.41
C ILE A 59 3.87 -3.22 -6.68
N GLY A 60 4.21 -3.80 -7.82
CA GLY A 60 3.81 -3.33 -9.14
C GLY A 60 2.66 -4.17 -9.69
N ASN A 61 1.96 -3.62 -10.68
CA ASN A 61 0.74 -4.19 -11.22
C ASN A 61 -0.33 -4.45 -10.14
N ALA A 62 -0.41 -3.54 -9.17
CA ALA A 62 -1.37 -3.65 -8.08
C ALA A 62 -2.79 -3.74 -8.63
N GLY A 63 -3.64 -4.59 -8.05
CA GLY A 63 -5.01 -4.76 -8.54
C GLY A 63 -5.12 -5.35 -9.96
N GLY A 64 -4.01 -5.83 -10.53
CA GLY A 64 -3.97 -6.41 -11.87
C GLY A 64 -3.90 -5.39 -13.01
N VAL A 65 -3.52 -4.14 -12.73
CA VAL A 65 -3.42 -3.07 -13.72
C VAL A 65 -1.95 -2.67 -13.92
N GLU A 66 -1.45 -2.78 -15.15
CA GLU A 66 -0.07 -2.38 -15.46
C GLU A 66 0.17 -0.90 -15.15
N GLY A 67 1.25 -0.60 -14.43
CA GLY A 67 1.59 0.75 -14.01
C GLY A 67 0.89 1.23 -12.74
N GLU A 68 -0.01 0.43 -12.15
CA GLU A 68 -0.50 0.66 -10.80
C GLU A 68 0.48 0.08 -9.77
N TYR A 69 0.66 0.83 -8.68
CA TYR A 69 1.55 0.48 -7.60
C TYR A 69 0.79 0.41 -6.29
N ASP A 70 1.28 -0.39 -5.36
CA ASP A 70 0.86 -0.38 -3.97
C ASP A 70 2.10 -0.51 -3.09
N ILE A 71 2.03 0.04 -1.88
CA ILE A 71 3.04 -0.19 -0.86
C ILE A 71 2.32 -0.84 0.32
N ARG A 72 2.75 -2.07 0.63
CA ARG A 72 2.18 -2.88 1.69
C ARG A 72 3.13 -2.92 2.87
N PHE A 73 2.57 -2.87 4.06
CA PHE A 73 3.32 -3.01 5.30
C PHE A 73 2.70 -4.10 6.14
N THR A 74 3.56 -4.92 6.72
CA THR A 74 3.19 -5.90 7.74
C THR A 74 3.68 -5.36 9.07
N ASP A 75 2.80 -5.31 10.06
CA ASP A 75 3.15 -4.98 11.44
C ASP A 75 2.50 -5.98 12.41
N ALA A 76 2.56 -5.69 13.72
CA ALA A 76 1.95 -6.52 14.77
C ALA A 76 0.43 -6.72 14.61
N PHE A 77 -0.25 -5.88 13.83
CA PHE A 77 -1.69 -5.94 13.54
C PHE A 77 -1.99 -6.61 12.18
N GLY A 78 -0.98 -7.13 11.48
CA GLY A 78 -1.10 -7.85 10.22
C GLY A 78 -0.63 -7.05 9.00
N ALA A 79 -0.93 -7.58 7.81
CA ALA A 79 -0.56 -6.97 6.54
C ALA A 79 -1.64 -5.99 6.06
N LYS A 80 -1.23 -4.79 5.63
CA LYS A 80 -2.10 -3.75 5.07
C LYS A 80 -1.43 -3.08 3.86
N GLY A 81 -2.21 -2.70 2.86
CA GLY A 81 -1.75 -1.89 1.72
C GLY A 81 -2.38 -0.51 1.72
N TYR A 82 -1.69 0.48 1.17
CA TYR A 82 -2.25 1.82 1.00
C TYR A 82 -3.47 1.82 0.09
N VAL A 83 -3.43 1.08 -1.02
CA VAL A 83 -4.58 1.00 -1.95
C VAL A 83 -5.79 0.38 -1.27
N SER A 84 -5.60 -0.67 -0.45
CA SER A 84 -6.69 -1.29 0.31
C SER A 84 -7.29 -0.38 1.40
N ASP A 85 -6.54 0.63 1.84
CA ASP A 85 -7.00 1.68 2.78
C ASP A 85 -7.61 2.89 2.06
N GLY A 86 -7.81 2.80 0.74
CA GLY A 86 -8.39 3.87 -0.07
C GLY A 86 -7.43 5.01 -0.43
N ALA A 87 -6.13 4.81 -0.22
CA ALA A 87 -5.11 5.77 -0.64
C ALA A 87 -4.74 5.59 -2.12
N ALA A 88 -4.33 6.67 -2.77
CA ALA A 88 -3.69 6.62 -4.07
C ALA A 88 -2.18 6.44 -3.90
N VAL A 89 -1.56 5.56 -4.68
CA VAL A 89 -0.10 5.38 -4.71
C VAL A 89 0.40 5.64 -6.13
N PHE A 90 1.37 6.53 -6.28
CA PHE A 90 1.92 6.89 -7.58
C PHE A 90 3.42 7.12 -7.54
N LEU A 91 4.08 6.84 -8.66
CA LEU A 91 5.50 7.15 -8.86
C LEU A 91 5.67 8.67 -8.97
N ALA A 92 6.38 9.27 -8.02
CA ALA A 92 6.70 10.69 -8.02
C ALA A 92 7.95 11.02 -8.84
N GLY A 93 8.87 10.06 -8.99
CA GLY A 93 10.05 10.21 -9.83
C GLY A 93 11.03 9.07 -9.68
N SER A 94 12.00 9.01 -10.59
CA SER A 94 13.10 8.06 -10.53
C SER A 94 14.41 8.68 -11.01
N ASP A 95 15.53 8.31 -10.38
CA ASP A 95 16.88 8.71 -10.78
C ASP A 95 17.92 7.68 -10.29
N ARG A 96 18.84 7.25 -11.16
CA ARG A 96 20.00 6.40 -10.81
C ARG A 96 19.68 5.21 -9.88
N GLY A 97 18.63 4.45 -10.19
CA GLY A 97 18.22 3.28 -9.39
C GLY A 97 17.42 3.63 -8.13
N LYS A 98 17.05 4.90 -7.94
CA LYS A 98 16.13 5.34 -6.90
C LYS A 98 14.75 5.53 -7.48
N PHE A 99 13.73 5.04 -6.79
CA PHE A 99 12.33 5.18 -7.17
C PHE A 99 11.57 5.79 -6.00
N SER A 100 11.00 6.97 -6.23
CA SER A 100 10.23 7.71 -5.24
C SER A 100 8.74 7.55 -5.49
N PHE A 101 8.00 7.10 -4.49
CA PHE A 101 6.55 6.93 -4.51
C PHE A 101 5.90 7.80 -3.46
N ILE A 102 4.69 8.28 -3.76
CA ILE A 102 3.84 8.98 -2.81
C ILE A 102 2.58 8.15 -2.61
N ALA A 103 2.24 7.89 -1.34
CA ALA A 103 0.95 7.37 -0.93
C ALA A 103 0.13 8.52 -0.30
N ALA A 104 -1.05 8.81 -0.86
CA ALA A 104 -1.88 9.93 -0.47
C ALA A 104 -3.29 9.49 -0.08
N HIS A 105 -3.72 9.90 1.11
CA HIS A 105 -5.06 9.72 1.64
C HIS A 105 -5.53 11.02 2.30
N SER A 106 -6.83 11.18 2.54
CA SER A 106 -7.38 12.40 3.19
C SER A 106 -6.80 12.67 4.59
N ASN A 107 -6.37 11.61 5.28
CA ASN A 107 -5.88 11.67 6.67
C ASN A 107 -4.36 11.55 6.81
N TYR A 108 -3.65 11.22 5.74
CA TYR A 108 -2.20 11.06 5.78
C TYR A 108 -1.54 11.15 4.40
N THR A 109 -0.24 11.39 4.40
CA THR A 109 0.62 11.24 3.23
C THR A 109 1.89 10.53 3.64
N ALA A 110 2.43 9.68 2.78
CA ALA A 110 3.73 9.06 2.99
C ALA A 110 4.53 9.11 1.69
N GLN A 111 5.84 9.29 1.81
CA GLN A 111 6.74 9.25 0.68
C GLN A 111 7.77 8.16 0.93
N TYR A 112 8.00 7.31 -0.06
CA TYR A 112 8.97 6.22 -0.04
C TYR A 112 9.99 6.45 -1.12
N THR A 113 11.27 6.30 -0.80
CA THR A 113 12.36 6.29 -1.78
C THR A 113 13.09 4.96 -1.65
N PHE A 114 12.83 4.06 -2.59
CA PHE A 114 13.53 2.79 -2.70
C PHE A 114 14.82 3.01 -3.49
N ASP A 115 15.96 2.68 -2.91
CA ASP A 115 17.28 2.72 -3.55
C ASP A 115 17.73 1.28 -3.83
N VAL A 116 17.55 0.84 -5.08
CA VAL A 116 17.94 -0.52 -5.51
C VAL A 116 19.45 -0.70 -5.52
N THR A 117 20.21 0.39 -5.56
CA THR A 117 21.69 0.32 -5.58
C THR A 117 22.26 0.06 -4.19
N ARG A 118 21.50 0.43 -3.16
CA ARG A 118 21.87 0.28 -1.75
C ARG A 118 21.01 -0.73 -1.01
N ASN A 119 20.04 -1.34 -1.67
CA ASN A 119 19.04 -2.23 -1.07
C ASN A 119 18.44 -1.63 0.19
N GLU A 120 17.92 -0.40 0.08
CA GLU A 120 17.32 0.30 1.21
C GLU A 120 16.07 1.09 0.80
N VAL A 121 15.23 1.38 1.79
CA VAL A 121 14.13 2.33 1.65
C VAL A 121 14.23 3.40 2.73
N LEU A 122 14.21 4.65 2.30
CA LEU A 122 13.96 5.80 3.16
C LEU A 122 12.52 6.24 2.96
N TRP A 123 11.79 6.47 4.05
CA TRP A 123 10.41 6.90 3.93
C TRP A 123 10.01 7.89 5.00
N THR A 124 9.08 8.77 4.64
CA THR A 124 8.45 9.71 5.55
C THR A 124 6.98 9.41 5.69
N SER A 125 6.41 9.76 6.84
CA SER A 125 4.98 9.65 7.08
C SER A 125 4.49 10.94 7.72
N HIS A 126 3.40 11.48 7.20
CA HIS A 126 2.66 12.62 7.73
C HIS A 126 1.24 12.15 8.01
N LYS A 127 0.93 11.87 9.28
CA LYS A 127 -0.40 11.45 9.74
C LYS A 127 -1.03 12.59 10.52
N THR A 128 -2.02 13.26 9.94
CA THR A 128 -2.66 14.44 10.55
C THR A 128 -4.13 14.22 10.87
N GLY A 129 -4.81 13.31 10.16
CA GLY A 129 -6.22 12.95 10.37
C GLY A 129 -6.45 11.58 11.00
N THR A 130 -5.41 10.94 11.54
CA THR A 130 -5.54 9.60 12.17
C THR A 130 -5.57 9.70 13.69
N ILE A 131 -5.93 8.59 14.37
CA ILE A 131 -5.94 8.49 15.85
C ILE A 131 -4.56 8.88 16.43
N VAL A 132 -3.47 8.49 15.76
CA VAL A 132 -2.10 8.81 16.16
C VAL A 132 -1.53 9.84 15.17
N GLN A 133 -1.60 11.11 15.55
CA GLN A 133 -1.06 12.18 14.72
C GLN A 133 0.46 12.30 14.92
N LYS A 134 1.21 12.15 13.81
CA LYS A 134 2.67 12.23 13.83
C LYS A 134 3.25 12.61 12.47
N VAL A 135 4.45 13.16 12.49
CA VAL A 135 5.33 13.21 11.31
C VAL A 135 6.61 12.44 11.60
N GLY A 136 7.13 11.67 10.64
CA GLY A 136 8.32 10.87 10.89
C GLY A 136 9.15 10.59 9.64
N LEU A 137 10.41 10.23 9.89
CA LEU A 137 11.39 9.79 8.90
C LEU A 137 11.97 8.46 9.39
N TYR A 138 12.01 7.50 8.48
CA TYR A 138 12.34 6.13 8.77
C TYR A 138 13.23 5.53 7.68
N TYR A 139 13.90 4.44 8.05
CA TYR A 139 14.81 3.67 7.22
C TYR A 139 14.52 2.18 7.38
N ALA A 140 14.69 1.40 6.32
CA ALA A 140 14.77 -0.06 6.38
C ALA A 140 15.72 -0.60 5.31
N GLU A 141 16.39 -1.71 5.62
CA GLU A 141 17.14 -2.51 4.66
C GLU A 141 16.20 -3.40 3.84
N CYS A 142 16.56 -3.67 2.60
CA CYS A 142 15.81 -4.45 1.64
C CYS A 142 16.53 -5.72 1.22
N GLU A 143 15.74 -6.75 0.93
CA GLU A 143 16.18 -7.98 0.28
C GLU A 143 16.09 -7.73 -1.24
N GLY A 144 17.23 -7.86 -1.93
CA GLY A 144 17.34 -7.77 -3.39
C GLY A 144 17.36 -9.15 -4.04
#